data_AF-A0A9E2I2D2-F1
#
_entry.id   AF-A0A9E2I2D2-F1
#
_cell.length_a   1.000
_cell.length_b   1.000
_cell.length_c   1.000
_cell.angle_alpha   90.00
_cell.angle_beta   90.00
_cell.angle_gamma   90.00
#
_symmetry.space_group_name_H-M   'P 1'
#
loop_
_entity.id
_entity.type
_entity.pdbx_description
1 polymer ?
#
loop_
_entity_poly.entity_id
_entity_poly.type
_entity_poly.pdbx_seq_one_letter_code
_entity_poly.pdbx_strand_id
1 'polypeptide(L)' 'SKVAADQAYQNAIKNADRQNARIEHDRALQKVLLGLLTDQTELYKLFSDNDSFRKWLTDTVFFMTYEGQAGAAAR' A
#
# COMPACT_ATOMS: atom_id res chain seq x y z
N SER A 1 -8.24 -10.11 1.17
CA SER A 1 -7.02 -9.39 1.61
C SER A 1 -5.85 -9.83 0.75
N LYS A 2 -4.76 -9.03 0.63
CA LYS A 2 -3.55 -9.44 -0.10
C LYS A 2 -3.00 -10.80 0.41
N VAL A 3 -3.15 -11.07 1.72
CA VAL A 3 -2.82 -12.37 2.34
C VAL A 3 -3.67 -13.52 1.78
N ALA A 4 -4.99 -13.36 1.71
CA ALA A 4 -5.89 -14.39 1.17
C ALA A 4 -5.71 -14.65 -0.34
N ALA A 5 -5.11 -13.71 -1.05
CA ALA A 5 -4.75 -13.84 -2.46
C ALA A 5 -3.38 -14.51 -2.67
N ASP A 6 -2.59 -14.77 -1.61
CA ASP A 6 -1.28 -15.42 -1.74
C ASP A 6 -1.46 -16.87 -2.19
N GLN A 7 -0.79 -17.22 -3.30
CA GLN A 7 -0.95 -18.52 -3.95
C GLN A 7 -0.47 -19.69 -3.08
N ALA A 8 0.62 -19.50 -2.30
CA ALA A 8 1.13 -20.55 -1.43
C ALA A 8 0.15 -20.80 -0.28
N TYR A 9 -0.42 -19.73 0.29
CA TYR A 9 -1.47 -19.85 1.29
C TYR A 9 -2.73 -20.53 0.74
N GLN A 10 -3.21 -20.16 -0.46
CA GLN A 10 -4.34 -20.82 -1.10
C GLN A 10 -4.10 -22.31 -1.35
N ASN A 11 -2.88 -22.68 -1.78
CA ASN A 11 -2.51 -24.06 -2.00
C ASN A 11 -2.49 -24.85 -0.68
N ALA A 12 -1.98 -24.26 0.39
CA ALA A 12 -1.97 -24.87 1.71
C ALA A 12 -3.39 -25.04 2.29
N ILE A 13 -4.29 -24.08 2.07
CA ILE A 13 -5.70 -24.22 2.45
C ILE A 13 -6.37 -25.40 1.71
N LYS A 14 -6.08 -25.56 0.41
CA LYS A 14 -6.75 -26.57 -0.44
C LYS A 14 -6.20 -27.99 -0.24
N ASN A 15 -4.89 -28.11 -0.02
CA ASN A 15 -4.19 -29.39 -0.17
C ASN A 15 -3.38 -29.81 1.07
N ALA A 16 -3.33 -29.00 2.13
CA ALA A 16 -2.54 -29.30 3.32
C ALA A 16 -3.38 -29.30 4.60
N ASP A 17 -2.75 -29.67 5.72
CA ASP A 17 -3.36 -29.57 7.04
C ASP A 17 -3.39 -28.14 7.57
N ARG A 18 -4.09 -27.97 8.70
CA ARG A 18 -4.26 -26.68 9.37
C ARG A 18 -2.93 -26.04 9.79
N GLN A 19 -1.91 -26.84 10.12
CA GLN A 19 -0.62 -26.32 10.57
C GLN A 19 0.15 -25.72 9.39
N ASN A 20 0.20 -26.41 8.25
CA ASN A 20 0.81 -25.88 7.03
C ASN A 20 0.07 -24.64 6.51
N ALA A 21 -1.26 -24.66 6.50
CA ALA A 21 -2.05 -23.47 6.13
C ALA A 21 -1.72 -22.27 7.04
N ARG A 22 -1.47 -22.49 8.34
CA ARG A 22 -1.06 -21.43 9.26
C ARG A 22 0.33 -20.89 8.97
N ILE A 23 1.28 -21.75 8.67
CA ILE A 23 2.66 -21.33 8.33
C ILE A 23 2.64 -20.46 7.05
N GLU A 24 1.92 -20.89 6.01
CA GLU A 24 1.85 -20.13 4.76
C GLU A 24 1.05 -18.82 4.92
N HIS A 25 0.02 -18.80 5.75
CA HIS A 25 -0.66 -17.56 6.15
C HIS A 25 0.32 -16.55 6.76
N ASP A 26 1.12 -16.99 7.74
CA ASP A 26 2.01 -16.10 8.49
C ASP A 26 3.13 -15.55 7.57
N ARG A 27 3.62 -16.37 6.62
CA ARG A 27 4.52 -15.92 5.55
C ARG A 27 3.87 -14.89 4.62
N ALA A 28 2.64 -15.15 4.17
CA ALA A 28 1.90 -14.24 3.31
C ALA A 28 1.62 -12.90 4.01
N LEU A 29 1.28 -12.92 5.30
CA LEU A 29 1.10 -11.73 6.12
C LEU A 29 2.39 -10.93 6.23
N GLN A 30 3.53 -11.58 6.50
CA GLN A 30 4.82 -10.92 6.57
C GLN A 30 5.19 -10.23 5.25
N LYS A 31 4.96 -10.87 4.10
CA LYS A 31 5.19 -10.27 2.78
C LYS A 31 4.34 -9.03 2.56
N VAL A 32 3.07 -9.08 2.94
CA VAL A 32 2.15 -7.94 2.82
C VAL A 32 2.61 -6.78 3.70
N LEU A 33 3.00 -7.05 4.95
CA LEU A 33 3.49 -6.04 5.87
C LEU A 33 4.81 -5.41 5.36
N LEU A 34 5.75 -6.23 4.88
CA LEU A 34 6.99 -5.72 4.29
C LEU A 34 6.72 -4.87 3.06
N GLY A 35 5.85 -5.31 2.14
CA GLY A 35 5.47 -4.50 0.98
C GLY A 35 4.88 -3.14 1.38
N LEU A 36 3.97 -3.11 2.37
CA LEU A 36 3.40 -1.85 2.86
C LEU A 36 4.44 -0.92 3.50
N LEU A 37 5.43 -1.48 4.20
CA LEU A 37 6.52 -0.72 4.81
C LEU A 37 7.50 -0.20 3.75
N THR A 38 7.88 -1.05 2.79
CA THR A 38 8.75 -0.69 1.66
C THR A 38 8.08 0.37 0.78
N ASP A 39 6.80 0.23 0.46
CA ASP A 39 6.06 1.23 -0.33
C ASP A 39 6.05 2.59 0.39
N GLN A 40 5.84 2.62 1.71
CA GLN A 40 5.87 3.86 2.51
C GLN A 40 7.27 4.46 2.63
N THR A 41 8.32 3.64 2.83
CA THR A 41 9.70 4.15 2.94
C THR A 41 10.25 4.58 1.59
N GLU A 42 9.93 3.89 0.50
CA GLU A 42 10.30 4.29 -0.86
C GLU A 42 9.55 5.54 -1.30
N LEU A 43 8.25 5.64 -1.02
CA LEU A 43 7.49 6.86 -1.31
C LEU A 43 8.03 8.06 -0.51
N TYR A 44 8.32 7.87 0.78
CA TYR A 44 8.95 8.90 1.60
C TYR A 44 10.33 9.29 1.07
N LYS A 45 11.16 8.32 0.69
CA LYS A 45 12.48 8.57 0.10
C LYS A 45 12.38 9.33 -1.21
N LEU A 46 11.47 8.93 -2.12
CA LEU A 46 11.20 9.66 -3.36
C LEU A 46 10.74 11.09 -3.09
N PHE A 47 9.86 11.28 -2.11
CA PHE A 47 9.41 12.62 -1.70
C PHE A 47 10.54 13.47 -1.12
N SER A 48 11.44 12.87 -0.34
CA SER A 48 12.59 13.55 0.27
C SER A 48 13.66 13.91 -0.78
N ASP A 49 14.07 12.94 -1.58
CA ASP A 49 15.31 13.00 -2.36
C ASP A 49 15.09 13.51 -3.80
N ASN A 50 13.84 13.62 -4.26
CA ASN A 50 13.50 14.10 -5.59
C ASN A 50 12.62 15.36 -5.52
N ASP A 51 13.25 16.52 -5.66
CA ASP A 51 12.59 17.85 -5.60
C ASP A 51 11.44 18.00 -6.62
N SER A 52 11.59 17.42 -7.82
CA SER A 52 10.55 17.49 -8.85
C SER A 52 9.31 16.68 -8.45
N PHE A 53 9.52 15.49 -7.90
CA PHE A 53 8.43 14.65 -7.38
C PHE A 53 7.76 15.30 -6.16
N ARG A 54 8.55 15.86 -5.23
CA ARG A 54 8.05 16.61 -4.09
C ARG A 54 7.14 17.76 -4.51
N LYS A 55 7.59 18.56 -5.48
CA LYS A 55 6.83 19.69 -6.03
C LYS A 55 5.53 19.22 -6.66
N TRP A 56 5.59 18.24 -7.55
CA TRP A 56 4.40 17.69 -8.21
C TRP A 56 3.38 17.16 -7.21
N LEU A 57 3.79 16.36 -6.22
CA LEU A 57 2.88 15.77 -5.24
C LEU A 57 2.25 16.85 -4.35
N THR A 58 3.03 17.82 -3.90
CA THR A 58 2.55 18.95 -3.09
C THR A 58 1.54 19.80 -3.86
N ASP A 59 1.86 20.20 -5.09
CA ASP A 59 0.99 21.03 -5.92
C ASP A 59 -0.32 20.29 -6.26
N THR A 60 -0.25 18.98 -6.55
CA THR A 60 -1.42 18.15 -6.86
C THR A 60 -2.36 18.05 -5.67
N VAL A 61 -1.83 17.73 -4.47
CA VAL A 61 -2.64 17.63 -3.24
C VAL A 61 -3.24 18.99 -2.88
N PHE A 62 -2.47 20.07 -3.01
CA PHE A 62 -2.96 21.42 -2.79
C PHE A 62 -4.13 21.77 -3.71
N PHE A 63 -3.98 21.56 -5.03
CA PHE A 63 -5.04 21.82 -6.00
C PHE A 63 -6.32 21.04 -5.67
N MET A 64 -6.20 19.73 -5.41
CA MET A 64 -7.35 18.88 -5.10
C MET A 64 -8.10 19.30 -3.83
N THR A 65 -7.36 19.79 -2.82
CA THR A 65 -7.95 20.10 -1.50
C THR A 65 -8.38 21.55 -1.37
N TYR A 66 -7.66 22.49 -2.01
CA TYR A 66 -7.95 23.91 -1.98
C TYR A 66 -8.93 24.33 -3.07
N GLU A 67 -8.71 23.96 -4.34
CA GLU A 67 -9.63 24.32 -5.43
C GLU A 67 -10.92 23.48 -5.38
N GLY A 68 -10.82 22.22 -4.98
CA GLY A 68 -11.99 21.38 -4.70
C GLY A 68 -12.90 21.96 -3.62
N GLN A 69 -12.35 22.69 -2.65
CA GLN A 69 -13.11 23.42 -1.63
C GLN A 69 -13.56 24.80 -2.11
N ALA A 70 -12.73 25.55 -2.85
CA ALA A 70 -13.10 26.86 -3.39
C ALA A 70 -14.27 26.76 -4.39
N GLY A 71 -14.31 25.72 -5.22
CA GLY A 71 -15.44 25.44 -6.11
C GLY A 71 -16.71 24.96 -5.41
N ALA A 72 -16.59 24.41 -4.20
CA ALA A 72 -17.73 24.00 -3.37
C ALA A 72 -18.31 25.16 -2.54
N ALA A 73 -17.46 26.12 -2.11
CA ALA A 73 -17.86 27.30 -1.35
C ALA A 73 -18.46 28.43 -2.23
N ALA A 74 -18.24 28.39 -3.55
CA ALA A 74 -18.77 29.35 -4.52
C ALA A 74 -20.16 28.95 -5.07
N ARG A 75 -20.82 27.95 -4.48
CA ARG A 75 -22.19 27.51 -4.78
C ARG A 75 -23.09 27.75 -3.57
#